data_AF-A0A354ID84-F1
#
_entry.id   AF-A0A354ID84-F1
#
_cell.length_a   1.000
_cell.length_b   1.000
_cell.length_c   1.000
_cell.angle_alpha   90.00
_cell.angle_beta   90.00
_cell.angle_gamma   90.00
#
_symmetry.space_group_name_H-M   'P 1'
#
loop_
_entity.id
_entity.type
_entity.pdbx_description
1 polymer ?
#
loop_
_entity_poly.entity_id
_entity_poly.type
_entity_poly.pdbx_seq_one_letter_code
_entity_poly.pdbx_strand_id
1 'polypeptide(L)'
;KEREQTTVPGMETGSMQPVLFKRTKTCLKLKKLFGRLGFISLPVIGLAMYLLTSAYREEDEFLEAINLSMSGRLMLGKKGLKQFGLSLFGKDVPMEGMGGSLWHAKPYFFIDCSYLFILLRYGILFLGIVFIIYGAICYKRREDTALMFTILLLAISSAIDHHLLEEAYNPFGYALFAGIEGIMDREGFFFGVNNQTEDLGKAYRLGEEGNLSL
;
A
#
# COMPACT_ATOMS: atom_id res chain seq x y z
N LYS A 1 66.39 -37.80 -28.20
CA LYS A 1 64.93 -37.99 -28.37
C LYS A 1 64.27 -36.68 -27.98
N GLU A 2 64.33 -35.71 -28.90
CA GLU A 2 63.63 -34.42 -28.77
C GLU A 2 62.13 -34.68 -28.80
N ARG A 3 61.37 -33.98 -27.95
CA ARG A 3 59.92 -33.83 -28.12
C ARG A 3 59.59 -32.34 -28.16
N GLU A 4 59.27 -31.91 -29.36
CA GLU A 4 58.40 -30.80 -29.76
C GLU A 4 57.65 -30.08 -28.63
N GLN A 5 57.91 -28.77 -28.54
CA GLN A 5 56.96 -27.79 -28.02
C GLN A 5 55.88 -27.54 -29.07
N THR A 6 54.64 -27.93 -28.79
CA THR A 6 53.49 -27.51 -29.59
C THR A 6 52.83 -26.32 -28.89
N THR A 7 53.11 -25.12 -29.39
CA THR A 7 52.42 -23.88 -29.00
C THR A 7 51.00 -23.93 -29.55
N VAL A 8 50.01 -24.05 -28.67
CA VAL A 8 48.59 -23.94 -29.02
C VAL A 8 48.24 -22.45 -29.20
N PRO A 9 47.58 -22.05 -30.31
CA PRO A 9 47.29 -20.67 -30.60
C PRO A 9 46.25 -20.11 -29.62
N GLY A 10 46.46 -18.86 -29.22
CA GLY A 10 45.66 -18.14 -28.24
C GLY A 10 44.17 -18.23 -28.53
N MET A 11 43.43 -18.78 -27.58
CA MET A 11 41.98 -18.70 -27.55
C MET A 11 41.65 -17.28 -27.08
N GLU A 12 41.31 -16.41 -28.02
CA GLU A 12 40.78 -15.09 -27.70
C GLU A 12 39.55 -15.28 -26.82
N THR A 13 39.70 -14.91 -25.54
CA THR A 13 38.58 -14.67 -24.65
C THR A 13 37.80 -13.51 -25.24
N GLY A 14 36.85 -13.83 -26.12
CA GLY A 14 35.86 -12.91 -26.64
C GLY A 14 35.29 -12.13 -25.47
N SER A 15 35.56 -10.83 -25.46
CA SER A 15 35.13 -9.92 -24.42
C SER A 15 33.60 -10.00 -24.30
N MET A 16 33.11 -10.74 -23.31
CA MET A 16 31.74 -10.57 -22.82
C MET A 16 31.68 -9.17 -22.21
N GLN A 17 31.33 -8.20 -23.06
CA GLN A 17 30.98 -6.85 -22.64
C GLN A 17 29.79 -7.01 -21.68
N PRO A 18 29.91 -6.66 -20.39
CA PRO A 18 28.72 -6.60 -19.55
C PRO A 18 27.82 -5.56 -20.21
N VAL A 19 26.63 -5.99 -20.64
CA VAL A 19 25.61 -5.09 -21.17
C VAL A 19 25.20 -4.22 -20.00
N LEU A 20 25.94 -3.12 -19.80
CA LEU A 20 25.70 -2.13 -18.77
C LEU A 20 24.42 -1.42 -19.17
N PHE A 21 23.30 -1.97 -18.73
CA PHE A 21 21.98 -1.39 -18.90
C PHE A 21 21.99 -0.03 -18.20
N LYS A 22 22.33 1.02 -18.96
CA LYS A 22 22.27 2.41 -18.50
C LYS A 22 20.84 2.63 -18.02
N ARG A 23 20.62 2.63 -16.71
CA ARG A 23 19.36 3.08 -16.09
C ARG A 23 19.06 4.47 -16.63
N THR A 24 18.19 4.54 -17.62
CA THR A 24 17.81 5.80 -18.26
C THR A 24 17.14 6.66 -17.19
N LYS A 25 17.51 7.94 -17.07
CA LYS A 25 16.90 8.89 -16.12
C LYS A 25 15.35 8.90 -16.22
N THR A 26 14.82 8.54 -17.38
CA THR A 26 13.40 8.33 -17.68
C THR A 26 12.76 7.23 -16.83
N CYS A 27 13.41 6.09 -16.63
CA CYS A 27 12.89 4.98 -15.82
C CYS A 27 12.80 5.39 -14.33
N LEU A 28 13.77 6.16 -13.84
CA LEU A 28 13.75 6.71 -12.49
C LEU A 28 12.64 7.76 -12.30
N LYS A 29 12.46 8.66 -13.28
CA LYS A 29 11.35 9.63 -13.29
C LYS A 29 9.99 8.94 -13.32
N LEU A 30 9.85 7.88 -14.12
CA LEU A 30 8.62 7.10 -14.23
C LEU A 30 8.30 6.37 -12.92
N LYS A 31 9.28 5.73 -12.28
CA LYS A 31 9.11 5.15 -10.93
C LYS A 31 8.67 6.19 -9.91
N LYS A 32 9.29 7.37 -9.93
CA LYS A 32 8.93 8.48 -9.03
C LYS A 32 7.50 9.00 -9.28
N LEU A 33 7.05 8.98 -10.53
CA LEU A 33 5.66 9.30 -10.89
C LEU A 33 4.69 8.23 -10.33
N PHE A 34 4.97 6.95 -10.53
CA PHE A 34 4.15 5.86 -10.01
C PHE A 34 4.03 5.89 -8.48
N GLY A 35 5.12 6.17 -7.76
CA GLY A 35 5.07 6.35 -6.31
C GLY A 35 4.16 7.51 -5.88
N ARG A 36 4.14 8.61 -6.63
CA ARG A 36 3.21 9.72 -6.38
C ARG A 36 1.76 9.34 -6.68
N LEU A 37 1.52 8.63 -7.78
CA LEU A 37 0.18 8.18 -8.16
C LEU A 37 -0.40 7.22 -7.13
N GLY A 38 0.38 6.24 -6.66
CA GLY A 38 -0.06 5.31 -5.61
C GLY A 38 -0.32 5.99 -4.27
N PHE A 39 0.46 7.01 -3.90
CA PHE A 39 0.23 7.78 -2.67
C PHE A 39 -1.07 8.59 -2.71
N ILE A 40 -1.41 9.15 -3.86
CA ILE A 40 -2.53 10.10 -4.02
C ILE A 40 -3.82 9.38 -4.47
N SER A 41 -3.73 8.15 -4.98
CA SER A 41 -4.86 7.45 -5.62
C SER A 41 -6.07 7.28 -4.72
N LEU A 42 -5.91 6.70 -3.53
CA LEU A 42 -6.99 6.44 -2.57
C LEU A 42 -7.74 7.73 -2.16
N PRO A 43 -7.09 8.79 -1.66
CA PRO A 43 -7.80 10.00 -1.28
C PRO A 43 -8.42 10.72 -2.48
N VAL A 44 -7.78 10.73 -3.66
CA VAL A 44 -8.34 11.38 -4.85
C VAL A 44 -9.55 10.63 -5.38
N ILE A 45 -9.49 9.30 -5.50
CA ILE A 45 -10.62 8.49 -5.97
C ILE A 45 -11.75 8.56 -4.95
N GLY A 46 -11.46 8.44 -3.66
CA GLY A 46 -12.47 8.56 -2.61
C GLY A 46 -13.18 9.93 -2.62
N LEU A 47 -12.42 11.02 -2.77
CA LEU A 47 -12.99 12.36 -2.89
C LEU A 47 -13.81 12.51 -4.18
N ALA A 48 -13.30 12.02 -5.31
CA ALA A 48 -14.02 12.04 -6.57
C ALA A 48 -15.36 11.29 -6.47
N MET A 49 -15.36 10.09 -5.87
CA MET A 49 -16.56 9.30 -5.65
C MET A 49 -17.56 10.00 -4.73
N TYR A 50 -17.09 10.63 -3.66
CA TYR A 50 -17.94 11.44 -2.78
C TYR A 50 -18.56 12.62 -3.52
N LEU A 51 -17.77 13.38 -4.28
CA LEU A 51 -18.25 14.55 -5.03
C LEU A 51 -19.25 14.13 -6.11
N LEU A 52 -18.95 13.06 -6.85
CA LEU A 52 -19.80 12.53 -7.89
C LEU A 52 -21.15 12.05 -7.31
N THR A 53 -21.10 11.33 -6.19
CA THR A 53 -22.30 10.87 -5.51
C THR A 53 -23.08 12.03 -4.88
N SER A 54 -22.40 13.05 -4.38
CA SER A 54 -23.05 14.25 -3.82
C SER A 54 -23.65 15.14 -4.91
N ALA A 55 -23.06 15.19 -6.10
CA ALA A 55 -23.58 15.94 -7.23
C ALA A 55 -24.69 15.18 -8.01
N TYR A 56 -24.83 13.86 -7.78
CA TYR A 56 -25.80 13.01 -8.48
C TYR A 56 -27.23 13.60 -8.46
N ARG A 57 -27.80 13.70 -9.66
CA ARG A 57 -29.17 14.10 -9.98
C ARG A 57 -29.68 13.19 -11.09
N GLU A 58 -30.87 12.63 -10.89
CA GLU A 58 -31.53 11.73 -11.85
C GLU A 58 -31.85 12.44 -13.19
N GLU A 59 -31.98 13.77 -13.16
CA GLU A 59 -32.29 14.61 -14.33
C GLU A 59 -31.07 14.83 -15.27
N ASP A 60 -29.86 14.53 -14.80
CA ASP A 60 -28.62 14.77 -15.55
C ASP A 60 -28.20 13.48 -16.30
N GLU A 61 -28.31 13.49 -17.62
CA GLU A 61 -28.01 12.34 -18.48
C GLU A 61 -26.59 11.80 -18.28
N PHE A 62 -25.60 12.66 -18.00
CA PHE A 62 -24.22 12.23 -17.79
C PHE A 62 -24.06 11.49 -16.46
N LEU A 63 -24.64 12.03 -15.39
CA LEU A 63 -24.59 11.40 -14.07
C LEU A 63 -25.42 10.11 -14.03
N GLU A 64 -26.52 10.06 -14.77
CA GLU A 64 -27.33 8.85 -14.91
C GLU A 64 -26.62 7.78 -15.73
N ALA A 65 -25.91 8.13 -16.80
CA ALA A 65 -25.07 7.18 -17.53
C ALA A 65 -23.98 6.56 -16.64
N ILE A 66 -23.33 7.37 -15.78
CA ILE A 66 -22.37 6.87 -14.80
C ILE A 66 -23.06 5.98 -13.76
N ASN A 67 -24.23 6.38 -13.27
CA ASN A 67 -25.00 5.60 -12.32
C ASN A 67 -25.36 4.23 -12.89
N LEU A 68 -25.82 4.17 -14.14
CA LEU A 68 -26.11 2.92 -14.86
C LEU A 68 -24.85 2.07 -15.04
N SER A 69 -23.73 2.69 -15.43
CA SER A 69 -22.43 2.00 -15.53
C SER A 69 -21.99 1.42 -14.18
N MET A 70 -22.32 2.10 -13.08
CA MET A 70 -22.06 1.65 -11.71
C MET A 70 -23.23 0.86 -11.10
N SER A 71 -24.19 0.38 -11.90
CA SER A 71 -25.32 -0.45 -11.47
C SER A 71 -26.21 0.19 -10.38
N GLY A 72 -26.45 1.50 -10.45
CA GLY A 72 -27.32 2.23 -9.51
C GLY A 72 -26.64 2.65 -8.20
N ARG A 73 -25.34 2.42 -8.05
CA ARG A 73 -24.61 2.68 -6.80
C ARG A 73 -24.51 4.16 -6.42
N LEU A 74 -24.46 5.06 -7.40
CA LEU A 74 -24.45 6.51 -7.14
C LEU A 74 -25.76 6.94 -6.52
N MET A 75 -26.89 6.49 -7.07
CA MET A 75 -28.22 6.77 -6.52
C MET A 75 -28.35 6.29 -5.07
N LEU A 76 -27.92 5.05 -4.79
CA LEU A 76 -27.94 4.48 -3.44
C LEU A 76 -27.05 5.26 -2.45
N GLY A 77 -25.84 5.64 -2.89
CA GLY A 77 -24.95 6.48 -2.11
C GLY A 77 -25.54 7.87 -1.83
N LYS A 78 -26.17 8.50 -2.81
CA LYS A 78 -26.85 9.81 -2.66
C LYS A 78 -28.01 9.71 -1.67
N LYS A 79 -28.80 8.63 -1.74
CA LYS A 79 -29.87 8.34 -0.80
C LYS A 79 -29.31 8.17 0.63
N GLY A 80 -28.21 7.44 0.78
CA GLY A 80 -27.51 7.30 2.05
C GLY A 80 -27.01 8.62 2.62
N LEU A 81 -26.38 9.45 1.81
CA LEU A 81 -25.94 10.79 2.21
C LEU A 81 -27.11 11.69 2.61
N LYS A 82 -28.26 11.64 1.92
CA LYS A 82 -29.46 12.41 2.30
C LYS A 82 -30.08 11.93 3.61
N GLN A 83 -30.13 10.62 3.84
CA GLN A 83 -30.80 10.04 5.00
C GLN A 83 -29.95 10.11 6.27
N PHE A 84 -28.66 9.81 6.17
CA PHE A 84 -27.77 9.70 7.32
C PHE A 84 -26.86 10.92 7.47
N GLY A 85 -26.59 11.68 6.40
CA GLY A 85 -25.65 12.79 6.42
C GLY A 85 -24.22 12.35 6.70
N LEU A 86 -23.35 13.32 6.96
CA LEU A 86 -21.97 13.06 7.37
C LEU A 86 -21.84 13.10 8.89
N SER A 87 -21.04 12.19 9.43
CA SER A 87 -20.71 12.11 10.85
C SER A 87 -19.20 11.96 11.01
N LEU A 88 -18.66 12.49 12.11
CA LEU A 88 -17.24 12.32 12.44
C LEU A 88 -16.91 10.86 12.79
N PHE A 89 -17.82 10.19 13.51
CA PHE A 89 -17.68 8.81 14.01
C PHE A 89 -18.59 7.81 13.28
N GLY A 90 -19.26 8.25 12.22
CA GLY A 90 -20.21 7.42 11.47
C GLY A 90 -21.57 7.31 12.15
N LYS A 91 -22.43 6.46 11.58
CA LYS A 91 -23.77 6.13 12.05
C LYS A 91 -24.06 4.67 11.75
N ASP A 92 -24.96 4.05 12.51
CA ASP A 92 -25.43 2.72 12.16
C ASP A 92 -26.33 2.80 10.91
N VAL A 93 -25.78 2.38 9.78
CA VAL A 93 -26.45 2.36 8.49
C VAL A 93 -26.79 0.90 8.17
N PRO A 94 -28.08 0.53 8.12
CA PRO A 94 -28.49 -0.82 7.80
C PRO A 94 -28.14 -1.11 6.33
N MET A 95 -27.31 -2.13 6.10
CA MET A 95 -26.92 -2.55 4.75
C MET A 95 -27.77 -3.77 4.38
N GLU A 96 -28.90 -3.51 3.73
CA GLU A 96 -29.92 -4.51 3.40
C GLU A 96 -29.71 -4.95 1.94
N GLY A 97 -29.07 -6.12 1.76
CA GLY A 97 -28.83 -6.75 0.46
C GLY A 97 -29.77 -7.94 0.18
N MET A 98 -29.78 -8.42 -1.07
CA MET A 98 -30.62 -9.56 -1.51
C MET A 98 -30.02 -10.95 -1.20
N GLY A 99 -29.11 -11.05 -0.23
CA GLY A 99 -28.20 -12.20 -0.10
C GLY A 99 -28.71 -13.42 0.68
N GLY A 100 -29.93 -13.44 1.24
CA GLY A 100 -30.25 -14.50 2.23
C GLY A 100 -31.71 -14.81 2.56
N SER A 101 -32.72 -14.23 1.90
CA SER A 101 -34.12 -14.48 2.25
C SER A 101 -35.03 -14.58 1.02
N LEU A 102 -35.84 -15.64 0.93
CA LEU A 102 -36.89 -15.83 -0.10
C LEU A 102 -38.03 -14.79 -0.01
N TRP A 103 -38.12 -14.05 1.10
CA TRP A 103 -39.13 -13.04 1.36
C TRP A 103 -38.44 -11.73 1.76
N HIS A 104 -38.53 -10.71 0.91
CA HIS A 104 -37.95 -9.39 1.17
C HIS A 104 -39.04 -8.40 1.60
N ALA A 105 -39.09 -8.08 2.89
CA ALA A 105 -40.00 -7.07 3.44
C ALA A 105 -39.41 -5.65 3.46
N LYS A 106 -38.10 -5.50 3.20
CA LYS A 106 -37.37 -4.22 3.28
C LYS A 106 -36.85 -3.77 1.91
N PRO A 107 -36.85 -2.46 1.63
CA PRO A 107 -36.30 -1.92 0.38
C PRO A 107 -34.78 -2.15 0.31
N TYR A 108 -34.28 -2.52 -0.88
CA TYR A 108 -32.85 -2.71 -1.12
C TYR A 108 -32.05 -1.44 -0.82
N PHE A 109 -31.05 -1.55 0.04
CA PHE A 109 -30.16 -0.45 0.39
C PHE A 109 -28.79 -1.00 0.79
N PHE A 110 -27.93 -1.14 -0.21
CA PHE A 110 -26.57 -1.63 -0.02
C PHE A 110 -25.60 -0.73 -0.80
N ILE A 111 -24.55 -0.26 -0.11
CA ILE A 111 -23.56 0.66 -0.68
C ILE A 111 -22.27 -0.10 -0.92
N ASP A 112 -22.03 -0.48 -2.18
CA ASP A 112 -20.82 -1.21 -2.58
C ASP A 112 -19.58 -0.32 -2.68
N CYS A 113 -19.70 1.01 -2.67
CA CYS A 113 -18.51 1.87 -2.72
C CYS A 113 -17.84 1.92 -1.34
N SER A 114 -16.65 1.33 -1.19
CA SER A 114 -15.89 1.31 0.08
C SER A 114 -15.77 2.70 0.70
N TYR A 115 -15.47 3.74 -0.08
CA TYR A 115 -15.30 5.09 0.44
C TYR A 115 -16.58 5.63 1.10
N LEU A 116 -17.74 5.47 0.44
CA LEU A 116 -19.02 5.91 0.97
C LEU A 116 -19.50 5.01 2.11
N PHE A 117 -19.30 3.70 2.00
CA PHE A 117 -19.60 2.74 3.06
C PHE A 117 -18.88 3.13 4.35
N ILE A 118 -17.57 3.38 4.26
CA ILE A 118 -16.75 3.77 5.41
C ILE A 118 -17.16 5.15 5.93
N LEU A 119 -17.35 6.12 5.04
CA LEU A 119 -17.74 7.47 5.40
C LEU A 119 -19.08 7.52 6.16
N LEU A 120 -20.05 6.70 5.76
CA LEU A 120 -21.37 6.67 6.36
C LEU A 120 -21.40 5.83 7.65
N ARG A 121 -20.77 4.65 7.67
CA ARG A 121 -20.79 3.74 8.84
C ARG A 121 -19.78 4.10 9.93
N TYR A 122 -18.55 4.42 9.55
CA TYR A 122 -17.43 4.66 10.48
C TYR A 122 -17.03 6.14 10.59
N GLY A 123 -17.45 6.97 9.63
CA GLY A 123 -17.27 8.41 9.67
C GLY A 123 -16.01 8.93 8.98
N ILE A 124 -15.92 10.26 8.95
CA ILE A 124 -14.83 11.00 8.29
C ILE A 124 -13.47 10.69 8.95
N LEU A 125 -13.44 10.59 10.28
CA LEU A 125 -12.20 10.35 11.02
C LEU A 125 -11.59 9.01 10.63
N PHE A 126 -12.41 7.97 10.62
CA PHE A 126 -11.97 6.62 10.30
C PHE A 126 -11.51 6.50 8.85
N LEU A 127 -12.24 7.10 7.90
CA LEU A 127 -11.80 7.17 6.50
C LEU A 127 -10.43 7.86 6.37
N GLY A 128 -10.20 8.95 7.12
CA GLY A 128 -8.91 9.63 7.19
C GLY A 128 -7.79 8.71 7.69
N ILE A 129 -8.05 7.91 8.72
CA ILE A 129 -7.08 6.93 9.24
C ILE A 129 -6.71 5.91 8.18
N VAL A 130 -7.69 5.38 7.42
CA VAL A 130 -7.43 4.45 6.32
C VAL A 130 -6.52 5.09 5.26
N PHE A 131 -6.78 6.34 4.87
CA PHE A 131 -5.91 7.06 3.93
C PHE A 131 -4.50 7.28 4.47
N ILE A 132 -4.36 7.56 5.77
CA ILE A 132 -3.06 7.72 6.41
C ILE A 132 -2.29 6.40 6.43
N ILE A 133 -2.94 5.27 6.75
CA ILE A 133 -2.32 3.94 6.77
C ILE A 133 -1.78 3.60 5.38
N TYR A 134 -2.62 3.68 4.34
CA TYR A 134 -2.18 3.39 2.98
C TYR A 134 -1.15 4.41 2.46
N GLY A 135 -1.29 5.70 2.83
CA GLY A 135 -0.30 6.73 2.55
C GLY A 135 1.06 6.41 3.18
N ALA A 136 1.08 5.91 4.42
CA ALA A 136 2.29 5.49 5.11
C ALA A 136 2.93 4.26 4.45
N ILE A 137 2.13 3.29 4.01
CA ILE A 137 2.59 2.15 3.20
C ILE A 137 3.26 2.64 1.92
N CYS A 138 2.58 3.51 1.17
CA CYS A 138 3.11 4.11 -0.06
C CYS A 138 4.43 4.86 0.18
N TYR A 139 4.51 5.62 1.28
CA TYR A 139 5.71 6.36 1.64
C TYR A 139 6.89 5.43 2.00
N LYS A 140 6.65 4.43 2.86
CA LYS A 140 7.67 3.46 3.32
C LYS A 140 8.18 2.58 2.18
N ARG A 141 7.30 2.23 1.23
CA ARG A 141 7.58 1.27 0.15
C ARG A 141 7.64 1.91 -1.24
N ARG A 142 7.94 3.22 -1.33
CA ARG A 142 7.93 3.99 -2.60
C ARG A 142 8.81 3.43 -3.74
N GLU A 143 9.82 2.63 -3.41
CA GLU A 143 10.70 1.99 -4.39
C GLU A 143 10.10 0.72 -5.00
N ASP A 144 9.11 0.12 -4.32
CA ASP A 144 8.36 -1.04 -4.76
C ASP A 144 7.24 -0.62 -5.71
N THR A 145 7.57 -0.60 -7.00
CA THR A 145 6.65 -0.17 -8.07
C THR A 145 5.46 -1.11 -8.22
N ALA A 146 5.63 -2.40 -7.90
CA ALA A 146 4.54 -3.36 -7.96
C ALA A 146 3.49 -3.05 -6.90
N LEU A 147 3.92 -2.80 -5.65
CA LEU A 147 3.02 -2.40 -4.57
C LEU A 147 2.26 -1.10 -4.89
N MET A 148 2.93 -0.08 -5.44
CA MET A 148 2.26 1.17 -5.83
C MET A 148 1.16 0.93 -6.88
N PHE A 149 1.44 0.07 -7.86
CA PHE A 149 0.47 -0.29 -8.90
C PHE A 149 -0.70 -1.08 -8.32
N THR A 150 -0.43 -2.01 -7.41
CA THR A 150 -1.48 -2.74 -6.68
C THR A 150 -2.36 -1.80 -5.87
N ILE A 151 -1.79 -0.82 -5.16
CA ILE A 151 -2.57 0.17 -4.40
C ILE A 151 -3.40 1.07 -5.34
N LEU A 152 -2.88 1.41 -6.52
CA LEU A 152 -3.64 2.13 -7.54
C LEU A 152 -4.84 1.32 -8.03
N LEU A 153 -4.64 0.04 -8.37
CA LEU A 153 -5.74 -0.85 -8.78
C LEU A 153 -6.73 -1.08 -7.66
N LEU A 154 -6.25 -1.27 -6.42
CA LEU A 154 -7.07 -1.39 -5.23
C LEU A 154 -7.94 -0.15 -5.05
N ALA A 155 -7.39 1.05 -5.23
CA ALA A 155 -8.13 2.31 -5.10
C ALA A 155 -9.28 2.41 -6.11
N ILE A 156 -9.07 1.96 -7.35
CA ILE A 156 -10.11 1.90 -8.38
C ILE A 156 -11.14 0.82 -8.02
N SER A 157 -10.69 -0.37 -7.64
CA SER A 157 -11.57 -1.47 -7.24
C SER A 157 -12.45 -1.10 -6.05
N SER A 158 -11.92 -0.32 -5.10
CA SER A 158 -12.64 0.15 -3.91
C SER A 158 -13.76 1.16 -4.23
N ALA A 159 -13.77 1.73 -5.44
CA ALA A 159 -14.87 2.56 -5.89
C ALA A 159 -16.11 1.72 -6.27
N ILE A 160 -15.88 0.48 -6.70
CA ILE A 160 -16.90 -0.45 -7.21
C ILE A 160 -17.30 -1.47 -6.14
N ASP A 161 -16.39 -1.79 -5.23
CA ASP A 161 -16.57 -2.81 -4.19
C ASP A 161 -16.19 -2.34 -2.79
N HIS A 162 -16.79 -2.97 -1.77
CA HIS A 162 -16.74 -2.58 -0.35
C HIS A 162 -15.61 -3.29 0.43
N HIS A 163 -14.90 -4.21 -0.22
CA HIS A 163 -13.86 -5.06 0.37
C HIS A 163 -12.57 -4.33 0.80
N LEU A 164 -12.52 -2.98 0.79
CA LEU A 164 -11.33 -2.25 1.24
C LEU A 164 -10.99 -2.53 2.71
N LEU A 165 -11.99 -2.74 3.57
CA LEU A 165 -11.78 -3.07 5.00
C LEU A 165 -11.80 -4.56 5.30
N GLU A 166 -12.25 -5.40 4.36
CA GLU A 166 -12.35 -6.83 4.63
C GLU A 166 -10.97 -7.48 4.49
N GLU A 167 -10.40 -7.86 5.62
CA GLU A 167 -9.06 -8.46 5.70
C GLU A 167 -8.93 -9.73 4.86
N ALA A 168 -10.02 -10.47 4.68
CA ALA A 168 -10.07 -11.66 3.83
C ALA A 168 -9.82 -11.35 2.35
N TYR A 169 -10.17 -10.15 1.90
CA TYR A 169 -10.09 -9.73 0.49
C TYR A 169 -8.96 -8.72 0.24
N ASN A 170 -8.50 -8.00 1.26
CA ASN A 170 -7.46 -6.97 1.15
C ASN A 170 -6.29 -7.19 2.13
N PRO A 171 -5.37 -8.12 1.84
CA PRO A 171 -4.21 -8.38 2.68
C PRO A 171 -3.16 -7.26 2.63
N PHE A 172 -3.27 -6.31 1.70
CA PHE A 172 -2.25 -5.27 1.48
C PHE A 172 -2.15 -4.26 2.63
N GLY A 173 -3.16 -4.16 3.50
CA GLY A 173 -3.06 -3.40 4.74
C GLY A 173 -1.90 -3.87 5.64
N TYR A 174 -1.60 -5.18 5.63
CA TYR A 174 -0.50 -5.77 6.39
C TYR A 174 0.90 -5.41 5.87
N ALA A 175 1.01 -4.85 4.65
CA ALA A 175 2.28 -4.42 4.07
C ALA A 175 2.97 -3.31 4.90
N LEU A 176 2.23 -2.63 5.78
CA LEU A 176 2.79 -1.69 6.76
C LEU A 176 3.76 -2.40 7.72
N PHE A 177 3.36 -3.57 8.20
CA PHE A 177 4.07 -4.38 9.20
C PHE A 177 5.12 -5.28 8.58
N ALA A 178 4.99 -5.62 7.29
CA ALA A 178 6.03 -6.32 6.56
C ALA A 178 7.37 -5.54 6.67
N GLY A 179 8.41 -6.19 7.19
CA GLY A 179 9.73 -5.59 7.42
C GLY A 179 9.98 -5.03 8.82
N ILE A 180 9.07 -5.24 9.79
CA ILE A 180 9.38 -5.00 11.22
C ILE A 180 10.47 -5.95 11.73
N GLU A 181 10.55 -7.17 11.19
CA GLU A 181 11.58 -8.16 11.55
C GLU A 181 13.01 -7.64 11.34
N GLY A 182 13.27 -6.92 10.25
CA GLY A 182 14.59 -6.34 9.98
C GLY A 182 14.96 -5.14 10.87
N ILE A 183 13.99 -4.55 11.58
CA ILE A 183 14.25 -3.49 12.57
C ILE A 183 14.60 -4.12 13.92
N MET A 184 13.88 -5.17 14.31
CA MET A 184 14.15 -5.92 15.55
C MET A 184 15.50 -6.64 15.51
N ASP A 185 15.88 -7.19 14.34
CA ASP A 185 17.18 -7.84 14.16
C ASP A 185 18.36 -6.85 14.17
N ARG A 186 18.14 -5.61 13.70
CA ARG A 186 19.15 -4.53 13.77
C ARG A 186 19.36 -3.99 15.17
N GLU A 187 18.31 -3.87 15.98
CA GLU A 187 18.45 -3.46 17.38
C GLU A 187 19.14 -4.55 18.21
N GLY A 188 18.82 -5.84 17.96
CA GLY A 188 19.53 -6.96 18.58
C GLY A 188 21.03 -7.00 18.24
N PHE A 189 21.39 -6.72 16.97
CA PHE A 189 22.79 -6.59 16.56
C PHE A 189 23.48 -5.38 17.20
N PHE A 190 22.81 -4.23 17.30
CA PHE A 190 23.36 -3.03 17.96
C PHE A 190 23.57 -3.24 19.47
N PHE A 191 22.65 -3.91 20.15
CA PHE A 191 22.79 -4.27 21.57
C PHE A 191 23.89 -5.32 21.79
N GLY A 192 24.01 -6.30 20.89
CA GLY A 192 25.06 -7.31 20.93
C GLY A 192 26.47 -6.74 20.74
N VAL A 193 26.63 -5.75 19.86
CA VAL A 193 27.93 -5.07 19.64
C VAL A 193 28.32 -4.19 20.83
N ASN A 194 27.36 -3.51 21.49
CA ASN A 194 27.66 -2.67 22.66
C ASN A 194 28.13 -3.47 23.87
N ASN A 195 27.61 -4.67 24.12
CA ASN A 195 28.10 -5.50 25.22
C ASN A 195 29.52 -6.03 24.96
N GLN A 196 29.86 -6.31 23.69
CA GLN A 196 31.18 -6.84 23.34
C GLN A 196 32.29 -5.78 23.43
N THR A 197 31.99 -4.52 23.13
CA THR A 197 32.93 -3.39 23.27
C THR A 197 33.15 -3.00 24.73
N GLU A 198 32.15 -3.16 25.60
CA GLU A 198 32.32 -2.97 27.05
C GLU A 198 33.19 -4.04 27.69
N ASP A 199 33.03 -5.31 27.30
CA ASP A 199 33.85 -6.41 27.82
C ASP A 199 35.31 -6.33 27.35
N LEU A 200 35.54 -5.95 26.08
CA LEU A 200 36.89 -5.65 25.58
C LEU A 200 37.50 -4.43 26.30
N GLY A 201 36.72 -3.38 26.56
CA GLY A 201 37.19 -2.19 27.28
C GLY A 201 37.50 -2.44 28.76
N LYS A 202 36.89 -3.45 29.40
CA LYS A 202 37.25 -3.91 30.74
C LYS A 202 38.49 -4.80 30.73
N ALA A 203 38.63 -5.70 29.75
CA ALA A 203 39.80 -6.56 29.61
C ALA A 203 41.10 -5.77 29.37
N TYR A 204 41.05 -4.71 28.55
CA TYR A 204 42.21 -3.83 28.32
C TYR A 204 42.59 -3.02 29.57
N ARG A 205 41.62 -2.52 30.35
CA ARG A 205 41.91 -1.80 31.60
C ARG A 205 42.51 -2.69 32.70
N LEU A 206 42.09 -3.96 32.77
CA LEU A 206 42.68 -4.93 33.69
C LEU A 206 44.09 -5.36 33.28
N GLY A 207 44.43 -5.28 31.99
CA GLY A 207 45.77 -5.57 31.47
C GLY A 207 46.80 -4.46 31.74
N GLU A 208 46.37 -3.19 31.77
CA GLU A 208 47.27 -2.07 32.10
C GLU A 208 47.56 -1.95 33.60
N GLU A 209 46.59 -2.26 34.48
CA GLU A 209 46.83 -2.23 35.93
C GLU A 209 47.72 -3.39 36.42
N GLY A 210 47.79 -4.49 35.66
CA GLY A 210 48.66 -5.63 35.97
C GLY A 210 50.13 -5.46 35.57
N ASN A 211 50.47 -4.43 34.81
CA ASN A 211 51.83 -4.23 34.26
C ASN A 211 52.58 -3.05 34.88
N LEU A 212 52.04 -2.45 35.95
CA LEU A 212 52.66 -1.36 36.73
C LEU A 212 53.27 -1.82 38.06
N SER A 213 53.34 -3.13 38.31
CA SER A 213 53.99 -3.71 39.48
C SER A 213 54.88 -4.87 39.07
N LEU A 214 56.06 -4.58 38.53
CA LEU A 214 57.30 -5.36 38.65
C LEU A 214 58.50 -4.54 38.16
#